data_AF-A0A443HUH7-F1
#
_entry.id   AF-A0A443HUH7-F1
#
_cell.length_a   1.000
_cell.length_b   1.000
_cell.length_c   1.000
_cell.angle_alpha   90.00
_cell.angle_beta   90.00
_cell.angle_gamma   90.00
#
_symmetry.space_group_name_H-M   'P 1'
#
loop_
_entity.id
_entity.type
_entity.pdbx_description
1 polymer ?
#
loop_
_entity_poly.entity_id
_entity_poly.type
_entity_poly.pdbx_seq_one_letter_code
_entity_poly.pdbx_strand_id
1 'polypeptide(L)'
;MDTMAKRTIKAQLVPAADCQAHWIITFSELSECINANLTGNTLHYTRHHVSGVLDTIEFHIRYGCPPIDQLKGDMWLPGRIMQRQEFCRCTEWVWGVIWRYTELGCIEKLSTDGVPLDELWDKLLQRQTDALTTSGCLEVEADTAQEGSRNEEDNGQEVRSVKVMHRQHQEAEE
;
A
#
# COMPACT_ATOMS: atom_id res chain seq x y z
N MET A 1 -14.14 -31.57 13.19
CA MET A 1 -14.10 -30.96 11.84
C MET A 1 -13.29 -29.71 12.02
N ASP A 2 -11.97 -29.79 11.79
CA ASP A 2 -11.07 -28.66 11.99
C ASP A 2 -11.49 -27.55 11.05
N THR A 3 -12.06 -26.48 11.60
CA THR A 3 -12.06 -25.18 10.95
C THR A 3 -10.58 -24.82 10.78
N MET A 4 -10.01 -25.17 9.63
CA MET A 4 -8.67 -24.71 9.26
C MET A 4 -8.68 -23.20 9.43
N ALA A 5 -7.95 -22.74 10.44
CA ALA A 5 -7.91 -21.33 10.77
C ALA A 5 -7.53 -20.57 9.52
N LYS A 6 -8.32 -19.58 9.13
CA LYS A 6 -8.01 -18.77 7.97
C LYS A 6 -6.73 -17.98 8.29
N ARG A 7 -5.66 -18.25 7.54
CA ARG A 7 -4.36 -17.60 7.66
C ARG A 7 -4.20 -16.63 6.51
N THR A 8 -3.79 -15.40 6.81
CA THR A 8 -3.76 -14.33 5.81
C THR A 8 -2.56 -13.41 6.00
N ILE A 9 -2.10 -12.85 4.89
CA ILE A 9 -1.28 -11.65 4.87
C ILE A 9 -2.13 -10.54 4.24
N LYS A 10 -2.08 -9.34 4.80
CA LYS A 10 -2.88 -8.20 4.36
C LYS A 10 -1.97 -7.02 4.13
N ALA A 11 -2.11 -6.37 2.98
CA ALA A 11 -1.72 -4.98 2.83
C ALA A 11 -2.86 -4.14 3.40
N GLN A 12 -2.62 -3.34 4.44
CA GLN A 12 -3.63 -2.48 5.03
C GLN A 12 -3.23 -1.01 4.92
N LEU A 13 -4.14 -0.17 4.43
CA LEU A 13 -3.94 1.26 4.32
C LEU A 13 -4.44 1.92 5.61
N VAL A 14 -3.59 2.69 6.26
CA VAL A 14 -3.88 3.33 7.55
C VAL A 14 -3.42 4.79 7.56
N PRO A 15 -4.06 5.67 8.35
CA PRO A 15 -3.51 6.98 8.62
C PRO A 15 -2.25 6.87 9.49
N ALA A 16 -1.17 7.53 9.11
CA ALA A 16 0.04 7.70 9.91
C ALA A 16 0.44 9.18 9.98
N ALA A 17 1.18 9.57 11.03
CA ALA A 17 1.54 10.97 11.27
C ALA A 17 2.36 11.59 10.12
N ASP A 18 3.24 10.80 9.51
CA ASP A 18 4.13 11.17 8.41
C ASP A 18 3.58 10.76 7.03
N CYS A 19 2.46 10.02 6.98
CA CYS A 19 1.81 9.59 5.76
C CYS A 19 0.32 9.34 6.00
N GLN A 20 -0.53 10.26 5.54
CA GLN A 20 -1.98 10.21 5.76
C GLN A 20 -2.67 8.96 5.14
N ALA A 21 -2.00 8.29 4.21
CA ALA A 21 -2.42 7.03 3.62
C ALA A 21 -1.21 6.08 3.52
N HIS A 22 -0.86 5.46 4.65
CA HIS A 22 0.31 4.61 4.82
C HIS A 22 -0.03 3.12 4.69
N TRP A 23 0.70 2.39 3.86
CA TRP A 23 0.53 0.94 3.73
C TRP A 23 1.36 0.17 4.77
N ILE A 24 0.71 -0.73 5.50
CA ILE A 24 1.36 -1.68 6.42
C ILE A 24 1.12 -3.13 5.97
N ILE A 25 1.92 -4.06 6.48
CA ILE A 25 1.68 -5.50 6.33
C ILE A 25 1.11 -6.06 7.62
N THR A 26 0.03 -6.81 7.55
CA THR A 26 -0.56 -7.51 8.68
C THR A 26 -0.66 -9.00 8.39
N PHE A 27 0.00 -9.82 9.20
CA PHE A 27 -0.29 -11.24 9.26
C PHE A 27 -1.44 -11.49 10.22
N SER A 28 -2.33 -12.41 9.87
CA SER A 28 -3.39 -12.87 10.77
C SER A 28 -3.52 -14.38 10.72
N GLU A 29 -3.58 -14.99 11.89
CA GLU A 29 -3.71 -16.43 12.09
C GLU A 29 -4.52 -16.67 13.37
N LEU A 30 -5.61 -17.45 13.27
CA LEU A 30 -6.53 -17.68 14.39
C LEU A 30 -7.07 -16.35 14.96
N SER A 31 -6.69 -16.04 16.20
CA SER A 31 -7.02 -14.81 16.93
C SER A 31 -5.79 -13.90 17.13
N GLU A 32 -4.67 -14.22 16.49
CA GLU A 32 -3.44 -13.46 16.59
C GLU A 32 -3.18 -12.65 15.32
N CYS A 33 -2.54 -11.50 15.50
CA CYS A 33 -2.04 -10.69 14.40
C CYS A 33 -0.65 -10.15 14.70
N ILE A 34 0.10 -9.91 13.63
CA ILE A 34 1.37 -9.20 13.67
C ILE A 34 1.30 -8.14 12.58
N ASN A 35 1.31 -6.88 12.98
CA ASN A 35 1.39 -5.76 12.06
C ASN A 35 2.84 -5.33 11.97
N ALA A 36 3.31 -5.11 10.75
CA ALA A 36 4.62 -4.61 10.42
C ALA A 36 4.45 -3.25 9.74
N ASN A 37 5.15 -2.25 10.26
CA ASN A 37 5.14 -0.90 9.75
C ASN A 37 6.59 -0.48 9.43
N LEU A 38 6.83 -0.05 8.20
CA LEU A 38 8.12 0.51 7.80
C LEU A 38 8.08 2.04 7.93
N THR A 39 8.70 2.56 8.98
CA THR A 39 8.84 4.01 9.20
C THR A 39 10.31 4.39 9.07
N GLY A 40 10.62 5.21 8.06
CA GLY A 40 12.00 5.47 7.65
C GLY A 40 12.74 4.17 7.31
N ASN A 41 13.77 3.86 8.09
CA ASN A 41 14.62 2.66 7.92
C ASN A 41 14.40 1.61 9.01
N THR A 42 13.33 1.73 9.79
CA THR A 42 13.07 0.84 10.91
C THR A 42 11.76 0.11 10.68
N LEU A 43 11.81 -1.21 10.86
CA LEU A 43 10.63 -2.06 10.82
C LEU A 43 10.09 -2.23 12.23
N HIS A 44 8.89 -1.72 12.45
CA HIS A 44 8.21 -1.78 13.74
C HIS A 44 7.15 -2.87 13.71
N TYR A 45 7.07 -3.65 14.79
CA TYR A 45 6.08 -4.72 14.93
C TYR A 45 5.13 -4.45 16.10
N THR A 46 3.85 -4.67 15.86
CA THR A 46 2.81 -4.65 16.91
C THR A 46 1.91 -5.88 16.80
N ARG A 47 1.19 -6.21 17.88
CA ARG A 47 0.25 -7.36 17.93
C ARG A 47 -1.20 -6.96 18.21
N HIS A 48 -1.49 -5.67 18.30
CA HIS A 48 -2.86 -5.20 18.51
C HIS A 48 -3.60 -5.11 17.18
N HIS A 49 -4.92 -5.22 17.20
CA HIS A 49 -5.70 -4.94 16.01
C HIS A 49 -5.52 -3.49 15.58
N VAL A 50 -5.24 -3.30 14.30
CA VAL A 50 -5.13 -1.98 13.67
C VAL A 50 -6.51 -1.34 13.62
N SER A 51 -6.65 -0.15 14.19
CA SER A 51 -7.85 0.68 14.08
C SER A 51 -7.72 1.65 12.90
N GLY A 52 -8.86 2.14 12.39
CA GLY A 52 -8.86 3.18 11.35
C GLY A 52 -8.32 2.71 9.98
N VAL A 53 -8.44 1.43 9.66
CA VAL A 53 -8.06 0.89 8.35
C VAL A 53 -8.93 1.52 7.26
N LEU A 54 -8.30 2.20 6.31
CA LEU A 54 -8.93 2.86 5.18
C LEU A 54 -9.23 1.87 4.05
N ASP A 55 -8.31 0.94 3.80
CA ASP A 55 -8.42 -0.05 2.73
C ASP A 55 -7.62 -1.32 3.10
N THR A 56 -7.93 -2.45 2.47
CA THR A 56 -7.20 -3.71 2.62
C THR A 56 -7.18 -4.52 1.32
N ILE A 57 -6.00 -5.05 0.98
CA ILE A 57 -5.83 -6.15 0.02
C ILE A 57 -5.36 -7.37 0.80
N GLU A 58 -6.11 -8.46 0.76
CA GLU A 58 -5.85 -9.66 1.56
C GLU A 58 -5.45 -10.84 0.67
N PHE A 59 -4.47 -11.61 1.11
CA PHE A 59 -4.03 -12.85 0.46
C PHE A 59 -4.09 -14.01 1.45
N HIS A 60 -4.47 -15.18 0.95
CA HIS A 60 -4.42 -16.41 1.73
C HIS A 60 -2.99 -16.93 1.88
N ILE A 61 -2.61 -17.27 3.10
CA ILE A 61 -1.39 -18.04 3.38
C ILE A 61 -1.70 -19.52 3.13
N ARG A 62 -0.87 -20.17 2.32
CA ARG A 62 -1.06 -21.56 1.93
C ARG A 62 -0.89 -22.51 3.13
N TYR A 63 -1.57 -23.65 3.04
CA TYR A 63 -1.39 -24.73 3.99
C TYR A 63 0.05 -25.27 3.97
N GLY A 64 0.62 -25.55 5.14
CA GLY A 64 1.99 -26.04 5.28
C GLY A 64 3.05 -24.94 5.40
N CYS A 65 2.70 -23.66 5.22
CA CYS A 65 3.63 -22.56 5.46
C CYS A 65 3.87 -22.34 6.97
N PRO A 66 5.05 -21.85 7.38
CA PRO A 66 5.37 -21.57 8.78
C PRO A 66 4.35 -20.65 9.47
N PRO A 67 4.20 -20.71 10.82
CA PRO A 67 3.41 -19.78 11.62
C PRO A 67 3.74 -18.31 11.35
N ILE A 68 2.79 -17.40 11.60
CA ILE A 68 3.00 -15.96 11.30
C ILE A 68 4.21 -15.36 12.04
N ASP A 69 4.54 -15.90 13.22
CA ASP A 69 5.71 -15.51 14.01
C ASP A 69 7.06 -15.86 13.36
N GLN A 70 7.09 -16.92 12.56
CA GLN A 70 8.26 -17.28 11.77
C GLN A 70 8.28 -16.48 10.47
N LEU A 71 7.12 -16.36 9.79
CA LEU A 71 7.02 -15.60 8.56
C LEU A 71 7.51 -14.16 8.72
N LYS A 72 7.22 -13.49 9.85
CA LYS A 72 7.71 -12.12 10.11
C LYS A 72 9.24 -11.99 9.97
N GLY A 73 9.99 -13.06 10.27
CA GLY A 73 11.46 -13.07 10.17
C GLY A 73 11.98 -13.05 8.74
N ASP A 74 11.15 -13.48 7.78
CA ASP A 74 11.47 -13.49 6.35
C ASP A 74 11.05 -12.19 5.63
N MET A 75 10.59 -11.19 6.38
CA MET A 75 10.10 -9.94 5.82
C MET A 75 11.22 -9.20 5.09
N TRP A 76 10.99 -8.94 3.81
CA TRP A 76 12.00 -8.35 2.94
C TRP A 76 12.25 -6.87 3.28
N LEU A 77 13.54 -6.52 3.41
CA LEU A 77 14.02 -5.16 3.63
C LEU A 77 15.02 -4.78 2.54
N PRO A 78 14.56 -4.16 1.43
CA PRO A 78 15.45 -3.69 0.39
C PRO A 78 16.27 -2.49 0.88
N GLY A 79 17.58 -2.69 1.05
CA GLY A 79 18.50 -1.63 1.47
C GLY A 79 18.45 -0.36 0.60
N ARG A 80 18.07 -0.45 -0.69
CA ARG A 80 17.90 0.73 -1.57
C ARG A 80 16.63 1.54 -1.26
N ILE A 81 15.56 0.90 -0.78
CA ILE A 81 14.37 1.61 -0.29
C ILE A 81 14.72 2.33 1.01
N MET A 82 15.51 1.69 1.87
CA MET A 82 16.00 2.24 3.14
C MET A 82 17.10 3.32 2.98
N GLN A 83 17.44 3.76 1.77
CA GLN A 83 18.50 4.77 1.56
C GLN A 83 17.97 6.16 1.24
N ARG A 84 16.66 6.31 0.98
CA ARG A 84 16.04 7.60 0.62
C ARG A 84 14.99 7.96 1.67
N GLN A 85 15.27 9.01 2.45
CA GLN A 85 14.45 9.42 3.60
C GLN A 85 13.37 10.46 3.28
N GLU A 86 13.34 11.00 2.06
CA GLU A 86 12.52 12.18 1.75
C GLU A 86 11.04 11.88 1.49
N PHE A 87 10.67 10.62 1.23
CA PHE A 87 9.29 10.24 0.86
C PHE A 87 8.87 8.92 1.49
N CYS A 88 7.59 8.80 1.87
CA CYS A 88 7.00 7.54 2.32
C CYS A 88 7.05 6.50 1.18
N ARG A 89 7.72 5.37 1.43
CA ARG A 89 7.86 4.25 0.47
C ARG A 89 7.11 3.00 0.90
N CYS A 90 6.00 3.20 1.62
CA CYS A 90 5.17 2.12 2.12
C CYS A 90 4.65 1.24 0.97
N THR A 91 4.31 1.85 -0.17
CA THR A 91 3.80 1.17 -1.37
C THR A 91 4.85 0.23 -1.96
N GLU A 92 6.07 0.71 -2.22
CA GLU A 92 7.19 -0.14 -2.71
C GLU A 92 7.52 -1.28 -1.77
N TRP A 93 7.55 -0.98 -0.47
CA TRP A 93 7.87 -1.98 0.53
C TRP A 93 6.78 -3.06 0.62
N VAL A 94 5.51 -2.68 0.75
CA VAL A 94 4.38 -3.62 0.81
C VAL A 94 4.32 -4.48 -0.45
N TRP A 95 4.45 -3.89 -1.64
CA TRP A 95 4.51 -4.64 -2.89
C TRP A 95 5.64 -5.67 -2.87
N GLY A 96 6.84 -5.26 -2.47
CA GLY A 96 8.00 -6.15 -2.40
C GLY A 96 7.85 -7.31 -1.42
N VAL A 97 7.21 -7.05 -0.27
CA VAL A 97 6.90 -8.09 0.73
C VAL A 97 5.91 -9.12 0.17
N ILE A 98 4.80 -8.66 -0.42
CA ILE A 98 3.79 -9.57 -1.02
C ILE A 98 4.39 -10.36 -2.17
N TRP A 99 5.14 -9.71 -3.06
CA TRP A 99 5.88 -10.39 -4.13
C TRP A 99 6.81 -11.46 -3.57
N ARG A 100 7.59 -11.15 -2.53
CA ARG A 100 8.51 -12.11 -1.89
C ARG A 100 7.80 -13.34 -1.33
N TYR A 101 6.71 -13.16 -0.58
CA TYR A 101 5.94 -14.31 -0.07
C TYR A 101 5.27 -15.11 -1.19
N THR A 102 4.96 -14.48 -2.31
CA THR A 102 4.44 -15.20 -3.47
C THR A 102 5.52 -16.07 -4.12
N GLU A 103 6.73 -15.54 -4.30
CA GLU A 103 7.89 -16.28 -4.83
C GLU A 103 8.33 -17.43 -3.91
N LEU A 104 8.19 -17.27 -2.59
CA LEU A 104 8.40 -18.34 -1.62
C LEU A 104 7.29 -19.40 -1.63
N GLY A 105 6.24 -19.20 -2.43
CA GLY A 105 5.07 -20.08 -2.46
C GLY A 105 4.25 -20.03 -1.16
N CYS A 106 4.42 -18.99 -0.34
CA CYS A 106 3.73 -18.86 0.93
C CYS A 106 2.29 -18.39 0.78
N ILE A 107 1.99 -17.64 -0.28
CA ILE A 107 0.67 -17.07 -0.52
C ILE A 107 0.18 -17.37 -1.94
N GLU A 108 -1.10 -17.11 -2.20
CA GLU A 108 -1.69 -17.19 -3.52
C GLU A 108 -1.31 -15.98 -4.39
N LYS A 109 -1.28 -16.17 -5.72
CA LYS A 109 -0.98 -15.10 -6.69
C LYS A 109 -2.14 -14.13 -6.89
N LEU A 110 -3.33 -14.52 -6.44
CA LEU A 110 -4.56 -13.75 -6.52
C LEU A 110 -4.97 -13.41 -5.09
N SER A 111 -5.31 -12.15 -4.85
CA SER A 111 -5.88 -11.74 -3.56
C SER A 111 -7.30 -12.29 -3.39
N THR A 112 -7.84 -12.19 -2.18
CA THR A 112 -9.20 -12.62 -1.87
C THR A 112 -10.27 -11.79 -2.57
N ASP A 113 -9.93 -10.55 -2.96
CA ASP A 113 -10.78 -9.63 -3.73
C ASP A 113 -10.48 -9.66 -5.24
N GLY A 114 -9.67 -10.61 -5.70
CA GLY A 114 -9.43 -10.83 -7.14
C GLY A 114 -8.38 -9.93 -7.78
N VAL A 115 -7.55 -9.24 -7.00
CA VAL A 115 -6.39 -8.48 -7.48
C VAL A 115 -5.25 -9.46 -7.77
N PRO A 116 -4.81 -9.58 -9.04
CA PRO A 116 -3.67 -10.42 -9.37
C PRO A 116 -2.35 -9.71 -9.02
N LEU A 117 -1.30 -10.49 -8.76
CA LEU A 117 0.00 -9.98 -8.29
C LEU A 117 0.64 -8.97 -9.27
N ASP A 118 0.46 -9.15 -10.57
CA ASP A 118 0.96 -8.27 -11.62
C ASP A 118 0.29 -6.88 -11.62
N GLU A 119 -0.96 -6.79 -11.17
CA GLU A 119 -1.69 -5.53 -11.00
C GLU A 119 -1.53 -4.92 -9.59
N LEU A 120 -0.92 -5.65 -8.64
CA LEU A 120 -0.87 -5.25 -7.24
C LEU A 120 -0.23 -3.87 -7.03
N TRP A 121 0.85 -3.57 -7.77
CA TRP A 121 1.53 -2.28 -7.68
C TRP A 121 0.58 -1.12 -7.98
N ASP A 122 -0.11 -1.20 -9.13
CA ASP A 122 -1.03 -0.17 -9.58
C ASP A 122 -2.22 -0.05 -8.63
N LYS A 123 -2.73 -1.17 -8.09
CA LYS A 123 -3.82 -1.15 -7.11
C LYS A 123 -3.45 -0.51 -5.79
N LEU A 124 -2.24 -0.77 -5.26
CA LEU A 124 -1.77 -0.13 -4.04
C LEU A 124 -1.63 1.38 -4.22
N LEU A 125 -1.08 1.82 -5.36
CA LEU A 125 -0.91 3.24 -5.68
C LEU A 125 -2.26 3.95 -5.91
N GLN A 126 -3.18 3.32 -6.64
CA GLN A 126 -4.52 3.85 -6.89
C GLN A 126 -5.28 4.06 -5.58
N ARG A 127 -5.38 3.02 -4.73
CA ARG A 127 -6.10 3.09 -3.45
C ARG A 127 -5.47 4.10 -2.48
N GLN A 128 -4.14 4.22 -2.48
CA GLN A 128 -3.44 5.27 -1.72
C GLN A 128 -3.82 6.67 -2.19
N THR A 129 -3.83 6.89 -3.50
CA THR A 129 -4.17 8.19 -4.12
C THR A 129 -5.63 8.55 -3.86
N ASP A 130 -6.54 7.58 -3.97
CA ASP A 130 -7.97 7.77 -3.71
C ASP A 130 -8.23 8.18 -2.25
N ALA A 131 -7.52 7.55 -1.30
CA ALA A 131 -7.60 7.89 0.12
C ALA A 131 -7.09 9.30 0.42
N LEU A 132 -5.98 9.71 -0.21
CA LEU A 132 -5.43 11.06 -0.07
C LEU A 132 -6.34 12.13 -0.71
N THR A 133 -7.00 11.81 -1.82
CA THR A 133 -7.96 12.72 -2.46
C THR A 133 -9.21 12.88 -1.61
N THR A 134 -9.75 11.78 -1.09
CA THR A 134 -10.94 11.76 -0.24
C THR A 134 -10.72 12.50 1.08
N SER A 135 -9.51 12.42 1.64
CA SER A 135 -9.12 13.18 2.84
C SER A 135 -8.82 14.65 2.58
N GLY A 136 -8.87 15.12 1.32
CA GLY A 136 -8.53 16.50 0.95
C GLY A 136 -7.03 16.82 1.04
N CYS A 137 -6.18 15.80 1.20
CA CYS A 137 -4.72 15.94 1.22
C CYS A 137 -4.11 16.06 -0.18
N LEU A 138 -4.85 15.63 -1.20
CA LEU A 138 -4.54 15.82 -2.62
C LEU A 138 -5.75 16.44 -3.33
N GLU A 139 -5.56 17.62 -3.90
CA GLU A 139 -6.50 18.19 -4.86
C GLU A 139 -6.03 17.78 -6.27
N VAL A 140 -6.81 16.94 -6.95
CA VAL A 140 -6.59 16.64 -8.36
C VAL A 140 -7.37 17.68 -9.16
N GLU A 141 -6.71 18.72 -9.65
CA GLU A 141 -7.31 19.61 -10.64
C GLU A 141 -7.58 18.78 -11.90
N ALA A 142 -8.86 18.50 -12.17
CA ALA A 142 -9.28 18.00 -13.45
C ALA A 142 -9.15 19.17 -14.44
N ASP A 143 -8.22 19.08 -15.39
CA ASP A 143 -8.20 19.96 -16.55
C ASP A 143 -9.51 19.74 -17.33
N THR A 144 -10.56 20.48 -17.00
CA THR A 144 -11.67 20.69 -17.93
C THR A 144 -11.16 21.60 -19.02
N ALA A 145 -10.53 21.00 -20.02
CA ALA A 145 -10.25 21.64 -21.30
C ALA A 145 -11.59 22.10 -21.90
N GLN A 146 -11.90 23.37 -21.72
CA GLN A 146 -12.98 24.04 -22.42
C GLN A 146 -12.58 24.10 -23.90
N GLU A 147 -13.17 23.22 -24.72
CA GLU A 147 -13.04 23.23 -26.18
C GLU A 147 -13.49 24.58 -26.76
N GLY A 148 -12.52 25.47 -26.97
CA GLY A 148 -12.62 26.58 -27.91
C GLY A 148 -12.20 26.09 -29.28
N SER A 149 -13.16 25.88 -30.18
CA SER A 149 -12.93 25.43 -31.55
C SER A 149 -11.98 26.36 -32.34
N ARG A 150 -10.91 25.81 -32.94
CA ARG A 150 -10.68 25.71 -34.41
C ARG A 150 -9.22 25.42 -34.79
N ASN A 151 -9.10 24.35 -35.59
CA ASN A 151 -8.22 24.08 -36.74
C ASN A 151 -6.73 23.70 -36.59
N GLU A 152 -6.48 22.55 -37.23
CA GLU A 152 -5.31 22.11 -38.02
C GLU A 152 -4.11 21.44 -37.32
N GLU A 153 -4.04 20.13 -37.57
CA GLU A 153 -2.87 19.26 -37.78
C GLU A 153 -1.58 19.59 -37.02
N ASP A 154 -1.29 18.84 -35.95
CA ASP A 154 0.06 18.28 -35.78
C ASP A 154 0.05 17.03 -34.88
N ASN A 155 0.87 16.07 -35.27
CA ASN A 155 1.02 14.74 -34.73
C ASN A 155 1.89 14.81 -33.47
N GLY A 156 1.28 14.94 -32.29
CA GLY A 156 2.01 15.16 -31.04
C GLY A 156 1.40 14.40 -29.86
N GLN A 157 2.09 13.35 -29.44
CA GLN A 157 1.90 12.54 -28.24
C GLN A 157 1.33 13.33 -27.05
N GLU A 158 0.12 12.99 -26.60
CA GLU A 158 -0.55 13.59 -25.44
C GLU A 158 0.20 13.20 -24.16
N VAL A 159 1.22 13.98 -23.79
CA VAL A 159 1.91 13.84 -22.51
C VAL A 159 1.04 14.49 -21.45
N ARG A 160 0.15 13.70 -20.86
CA ARG A 160 -0.58 14.08 -19.64
C ARG A 160 0.42 14.32 -18.52
N SER A 161 0.71 15.59 -18.26
CA SER A 161 1.55 16.00 -17.15
C SER A 161 0.66 16.40 -15.99
N VAL A 162 0.55 15.53 -14.98
CA VAL A 162 -0.16 15.84 -13.73
C VAL A 162 0.78 16.65 -12.84
N LYS A 163 0.43 17.91 -12.54
CA LYS A 163 1.11 18.70 -11.51
C LYS A 163 0.52 18.35 -10.15
N VAL A 164 1.30 17.68 -9.31
CA VAL A 164 0.95 17.41 -7.91
C VAL A 164 1.40 18.60 -7.06
N MET A 165 0.47 19.34 -6.46
CA MET A 165 0.79 20.38 -5.49
C MET A 165 0.55 19.86 -4.07
N HIS A 166 1.58 19.92 -3.22
CA HIS A 166 1.48 19.56 -1.80
C HIS A 166 1.01 20.78 -1.01
N ARG A 167 -0.09 20.64 -0.27
CA ARG A 167 -0.55 21.66 0.68
C ARG A 167 0.18 21.46 2.01
N GLN A 168 1.07 22.37 2.36
CA GLN A 168 1.65 22.43 3.71
C GLN A 168 0.59 23.00 4.67
N HIS A 169 0.13 22.18 5.62
CA HIS A 169 -0.65 22.67 6.75
C HIS A 169 0.32 23.32 7.76
N GLN A 170 0.18 24.63 7.99
CA GLN A 170 0.78 25.31 9.13
C GLN A 170 -0.05 24.96 10.36
N GLU A 171 0.59 24.36 11.36
CA GLU A 171 0.04 24.20 12.71
C GLU A 171 -0.08 25.58 13.36
N ALA A 172 -1.26 25.90 13.88
CA ALA A 172 -1.44 27.00 14.81
C ALA A 172 -1.29 26.44 16.22
N GLU A 173 -0.18 26.76 16.87
CA GLU A 173 0.00 26.60 18.32
C GLU A 173 -0.90 27.63 19.03
N GLU A 174 -1.73 27.16 19.96
CA GLU A 174 -2.27 27.94 21.08
C GLU A 174 -1.65 27.46 22.40
#